data_AF-A0A954ZH73-F1
#
_entry.id   AF-A0A954ZH73-F1
#
_cell.length_a   1.000
_cell.length_b   1.000
_cell.length_c   1.000
_cell.angle_alpha   90.00
_cell.angle_beta   90.00
_cell.angle_gamma   90.00
#
_symmetry.space_group_name_H-M   'P 1'
#
loop_
_entity.id
_entity.type
_entity.pdbx_description
1 polymer ?
#
loop_
_entity_poly.entity_id
_entity_poly.type
_entity_poly.pdbx_seq_one_letter_code
_entity_poly.pdbx_strand_id
1 'polypeptide(L)'
;SIAHLYDLLGSPEDLHVRASDPVELPGGRQTHRRWTITCGVGSAEASVRFSYRQGYNEHYIHVRGTHGSALADLEDNHYTLRRSTPYSIDIDRFQRVRHQARNLRRQASKNMTDYALARLKLRDGGNAFGESIRTCIAAVHATIKGRPDARITGETATEVIRICERIRDNSNTVASIVPSVCRHNNSPRNPSILILGGTGFIGREIVKQLVQQNHPVRVVSRNPASVPAELQHPLVELVPGNALRAEDVRKSLGGISKVVHLVTGHGQTWDDYYQSDVVATQRIAEICVDAGVERFIYAGTIASLYSGRRAGTINDATTNDRYLDRRNHYARAKGHAEIVLRRLYRERHLPLVILRPGIVVGEQGPPYHWGVAMWPNDSVCLYWGDGNHPLPFVLVGDVAAAFVTALNAPDVVGRSLNLVGDVRLTAREYVDELERCSGVSIDAQPRAIWQYYATDVAKYAIKVLVRHPNRQLPSYRDWETRQELGNYDCESTKQLLNWHPNANREVLIDRGIRAPMRRVLD
;
A
#
# COMPACT_ATOMS: atom_id res chain seq x y z
N SER A 1 2.08 -17.11 -16.35
CA SER A 1 1.98 -17.00 -17.82
C SER A 1 2.91 -17.94 -18.58
N ILE A 2 4.18 -18.12 -18.21
CA ILE A 2 5.04 -19.16 -18.85
C ILE A 2 4.46 -20.56 -18.67
N ALA A 3 3.90 -20.87 -17.51
CA ALA A 3 3.15 -22.12 -17.31
C ALA A 3 1.97 -22.28 -18.29
N HIS A 4 1.27 -21.20 -18.63
CA HIS A 4 0.17 -21.25 -19.61
C HIS A 4 0.69 -21.44 -21.04
N LEU A 5 1.83 -20.84 -21.38
CA LEU A 5 2.49 -21.09 -22.67
C LEU A 5 2.85 -22.58 -22.80
N TYR A 6 3.47 -23.15 -21.77
CA TYR A 6 3.82 -24.57 -21.73
C TYR A 6 2.60 -25.49 -21.79
N ASP A 7 1.53 -25.18 -21.05
CA ASP A 7 0.27 -25.94 -21.11
C ASP A 7 -0.37 -25.88 -22.51
N LEU A 8 -0.29 -24.73 -23.19
CA LEU A 8 -0.90 -24.54 -24.51
C LEU A 8 -0.12 -25.17 -25.66
N LEU A 9 1.21 -25.14 -25.61
CA LEU A 9 2.06 -25.50 -26.74
C LEU A 9 3.13 -26.54 -26.42
N GLY A 10 3.46 -26.77 -25.15
CA GLY A 10 4.60 -27.58 -24.73
C GLY A 10 5.91 -26.79 -24.66
N SER A 11 7.03 -27.50 -24.71
CA SER A 11 8.37 -26.89 -24.60
C SER A 11 8.73 -26.11 -25.87
N PRO A 12 9.14 -24.84 -25.76
CA PRO A 12 9.49 -24.01 -26.92
C PRO A 12 10.80 -24.49 -27.59
N GLU A 13 10.86 -24.46 -28.91
CA GLU A 13 12.06 -24.83 -29.69
C GLU A 13 12.92 -23.56 -29.95
N ASP A 14 12.38 -22.61 -30.73
CA ASP A 14 13.09 -21.41 -31.20
C ASP A 14 12.79 -20.15 -30.35
N LEU A 15 13.37 -20.07 -29.16
CA LEU A 15 13.09 -19.00 -28.21
C LEU A 15 13.88 -17.72 -28.51
N HIS A 16 13.19 -16.63 -28.85
CA HIS A 16 13.76 -15.28 -28.94
C HIS A 16 13.21 -14.38 -27.83
N VAL A 17 14.10 -13.67 -27.14
CA VAL A 17 13.72 -12.82 -26.02
C VAL A 17 14.29 -11.42 -26.20
N ARG A 18 13.42 -10.43 -26.03
CA ARG A 18 13.79 -9.02 -25.93
C ARG A 18 13.37 -8.50 -24.57
N ALA A 19 14.35 -8.29 -23.70
CA ALA A 19 14.19 -7.55 -22.46
C ALA A 19 14.53 -6.06 -22.70
N SER A 20 13.77 -5.14 -22.11
CA SER A 20 14.02 -3.70 -22.21
C SER A 20 13.47 -2.98 -20.98
N ASP A 21 13.85 -1.72 -20.79
CA ASP A 21 13.51 -0.93 -19.60
C ASP A 21 14.16 -1.52 -18.33
N PRO A 22 15.51 -1.43 -18.22
CA PRO A 22 16.24 -1.99 -17.08
C PRO A 22 15.92 -1.22 -15.80
N VAL A 23 15.93 -1.94 -14.68
CA VAL A 23 15.60 -1.42 -13.36
C VAL A 23 16.47 -2.07 -12.29
N GLU A 24 16.88 -1.31 -11.27
CA GLU A 24 17.79 -1.76 -10.22
C GLU A 24 17.04 -2.12 -8.92
N LEU A 25 16.88 -3.43 -8.69
CA LEU A 25 16.28 -3.96 -7.47
C LEU A 25 17.14 -3.67 -6.22
N PRO A 26 16.50 -3.61 -5.03
CA PRO A 26 17.19 -3.52 -3.75
C PRO A 26 18.29 -4.58 -3.61
N GLY A 27 19.51 -4.13 -3.29
CA GLY A 27 20.70 -4.97 -3.21
C GLY A 27 21.54 -5.04 -4.49
N GLY A 28 21.36 -4.08 -5.42
CA GLY A 28 22.23 -3.89 -6.59
C GLY A 28 21.96 -4.87 -7.74
N ARG A 29 20.78 -5.52 -7.77
CA ARG A 29 20.45 -6.47 -8.84
C ARG A 29 19.72 -5.75 -9.96
N GLN A 30 20.00 -6.08 -11.20
CA GLN A 30 19.25 -5.52 -12.33
C GLN A 30 18.21 -6.50 -12.84
N THR A 31 17.04 -6.00 -13.18
CA THR A 31 16.00 -6.71 -13.95
C THR A 31 15.44 -5.79 -15.03
N HIS A 32 14.47 -6.27 -15.81
CA HIS A 32 13.81 -5.51 -16.86
C HIS A 32 12.31 -5.48 -16.61
N ARG A 33 11.67 -4.35 -16.90
CA ARG A 33 10.20 -4.21 -16.75
C ARG A 33 9.44 -4.70 -17.97
N ARG A 34 10.05 -4.72 -19.16
CA ARG A 34 9.41 -5.15 -20.40
C ARG A 34 10.09 -6.36 -21.01
N TRP A 35 9.28 -7.37 -21.29
CA TRP A 35 9.72 -8.62 -21.90
C TRP A 35 8.82 -8.95 -23.08
N THR A 36 9.43 -9.18 -24.23
CA THR A 36 8.78 -9.76 -25.39
C THR A 36 9.47 -11.08 -25.69
N ILE A 37 8.72 -12.16 -25.62
CA ILE A 37 9.20 -13.52 -25.86
C ILE A 37 8.45 -14.04 -27.08
N THR A 38 9.17 -14.55 -28.07
CA THR A 38 8.58 -15.22 -29.23
C THR A 38 9.19 -16.62 -29.37
N CYS A 39 8.37 -17.62 -29.65
CA CYS A 39 8.86 -18.99 -29.81
C CYS A 39 8.04 -19.82 -30.80
N GLY A 40 8.70 -20.76 -31.48
CA GLY A 40 8.07 -21.82 -32.26
C GLY A 40 7.84 -23.09 -31.44
N VAL A 41 6.75 -23.82 -31.75
CA VAL A 41 6.57 -25.23 -31.40
C VAL A 41 5.92 -25.95 -32.59
N GLY A 42 6.70 -26.77 -33.29
CA GLY A 42 6.25 -27.42 -34.53
C GLY A 42 5.84 -26.39 -35.59
N SER A 43 4.58 -26.43 -36.04
CA SER A 43 4.04 -25.46 -37.02
C SER A 43 3.35 -24.24 -36.39
N ALA A 44 3.34 -24.14 -35.06
CA ALA A 44 2.73 -23.04 -34.33
C ALA A 44 3.79 -22.05 -33.84
N GLU A 45 3.42 -20.78 -33.77
CA GLU A 45 4.22 -19.69 -33.22
C GLU A 45 3.48 -19.07 -32.04
N ALA A 46 4.22 -18.67 -31.01
CA ALA A 46 3.70 -17.99 -29.84
C ALA A 46 4.45 -16.69 -29.57
N SER A 47 3.74 -15.71 -29.06
CA SER A 47 4.30 -14.48 -28.51
C SER A 47 3.74 -14.25 -27.12
N VAL A 48 4.62 -14.02 -26.14
CA VAL A 48 4.26 -13.66 -24.78
C VAL A 48 4.85 -12.31 -24.45
N ARG A 49 4.01 -11.41 -23.94
CA ARG A 49 4.44 -10.07 -23.56
C ARG A 49 4.18 -9.80 -22.08
N PHE A 50 5.19 -9.24 -21.42
CA PHE A 50 5.11 -8.74 -20.05
C PHE A 50 5.52 -7.27 -19.99
N SER A 51 4.77 -6.45 -19.26
CA SER A 51 5.09 -5.04 -19.03
C SER A 51 4.68 -4.65 -17.61
N TYR A 52 5.67 -4.57 -16.72
CA TYR A 52 5.50 -4.22 -15.31
C TYR A 52 5.80 -2.73 -15.03
N ARG A 53 5.48 -1.85 -15.98
CA ARG A 53 5.78 -0.41 -15.87
C ARG A 53 4.67 0.29 -15.07
N GLN A 54 5.01 1.37 -14.38
CA GLN A 54 4.01 2.36 -13.97
C GLN A 54 3.22 2.88 -15.19
N GLY A 55 1.90 2.93 -15.05
CA GLY A 55 0.97 3.35 -16.10
C GLY A 55 0.16 2.18 -16.66
N TYR A 56 0.16 2.01 -17.98
CA TYR A 56 -0.65 1.00 -18.67
C TYR A 56 0.11 -0.33 -18.80
N ASN A 57 -0.41 -1.37 -18.14
CA ASN A 57 0.14 -2.73 -18.22
C ASN A 57 -0.38 -3.47 -19.44
N GLU A 58 0.44 -4.35 -20.00
CA GLU A 58 0.05 -5.19 -21.13
C GLU A 58 0.62 -6.59 -20.94
N HIS A 59 -0.24 -7.53 -20.55
CA HIS A 59 0.10 -8.94 -20.34
C HIS A 59 -0.76 -9.84 -21.22
N TYR A 60 -0.18 -10.44 -22.24
CA TYR A 60 -0.91 -11.36 -23.11
C TYR A 60 -0.08 -12.52 -23.63
N ILE A 61 -0.78 -13.55 -24.07
CA ILE A 61 -0.25 -14.69 -24.82
C ILE A 61 -0.97 -14.71 -26.16
N HIS A 62 -0.23 -14.61 -27.26
CA HIS A 62 -0.74 -14.76 -28.61
C HIS A 62 -0.16 -16.04 -29.21
N VAL A 63 -1.01 -16.89 -29.78
CA VAL A 63 -0.61 -18.12 -30.45
C VAL A 63 -1.19 -18.10 -31.86
N ARG A 64 -0.36 -18.42 -32.85
CA ARG A 64 -0.74 -18.58 -34.25
C ARG A 64 -0.43 -19.99 -34.69
N GLY A 65 -1.42 -20.68 -35.22
CA GLY A 65 -1.25 -21.93 -35.97
C GLY A 65 -1.68 -21.75 -37.43
N THR A 66 -1.68 -22.85 -38.17
CA THR A 66 -2.02 -22.86 -39.60
C THR A 66 -3.46 -22.44 -39.89
N HIS A 67 -4.40 -22.84 -39.03
CA HIS A 67 -5.85 -22.65 -39.26
C HIS A 67 -6.47 -21.53 -38.42
N GLY A 68 -5.67 -20.80 -37.65
CA GLY A 68 -6.18 -19.76 -36.79
C GLY A 68 -5.16 -19.18 -35.82
N SER A 69 -5.62 -18.20 -35.04
CA SER A 69 -4.86 -17.60 -33.96
C SER A 69 -5.73 -17.38 -32.72
N ALA A 70 -5.08 -17.34 -31.56
CA ALA A 70 -5.70 -17.05 -30.28
C ALA A 70 -4.89 -15.99 -29.54
N LEU A 71 -5.55 -14.99 -28.97
CA LEU A 71 -4.95 -14.01 -28.06
C LEU A 71 -5.67 -14.12 -26.72
N ALA A 72 -4.92 -14.43 -25.66
CA ALA A 72 -5.39 -14.34 -24.29
C ALA A 72 -4.81 -13.07 -23.65
N ASP A 73 -5.67 -12.10 -23.38
CA ASP A 73 -5.35 -10.86 -22.67
C ASP A 73 -5.61 -11.06 -21.18
N LEU A 74 -4.53 -11.06 -20.41
CA LEU A 74 -4.56 -11.37 -18.98
C LEU A 74 -4.89 -10.14 -18.13
N GLU A 75 -4.66 -8.93 -18.64
CA GLU A 75 -5.02 -7.69 -17.95
C GLU A 75 -6.51 -7.40 -18.09
N ASP A 76 -7.04 -7.48 -19.31
CA ASP A 76 -8.46 -7.26 -19.59
C ASP A 76 -9.34 -8.51 -19.35
N ASN A 77 -8.70 -9.62 -18.95
CA ASN A 77 -9.34 -10.89 -18.61
C ASN A 77 -10.27 -11.43 -19.72
N HIS A 78 -9.80 -11.41 -20.97
CA HIS A 78 -10.56 -11.92 -22.10
C HIS A 78 -9.66 -12.69 -23.06
N TYR A 79 -10.27 -13.49 -23.93
CA TYR A 79 -9.54 -14.06 -25.06
C TYR A 79 -10.30 -13.85 -26.37
N THR A 80 -9.54 -13.81 -27.46
CA THR A 80 -10.07 -13.81 -28.82
C THR A 80 -9.52 -15.02 -29.57
N LEU A 81 -10.40 -15.73 -30.26
CA LEU A 81 -10.06 -16.90 -31.07
C LEU A 81 -10.54 -16.64 -32.50
N ARG A 82 -9.61 -16.70 -33.45
CA ARG A 82 -9.87 -16.53 -34.88
C ARG A 82 -9.53 -17.82 -35.57
N ARG A 83 -10.51 -18.42 -36.25
CA ARG A 83 -10.33 -19.64 -37.05
C ARG A 83 -11.00 -19.45 -38.40
N SER A 84 -10.40 -20.01 -39.45
CA SER A 84 -11.04 -20.04 -40.76
C SER A 84 -12.35 -20.82 -40.69
N THR A 85 -13.36 -20.36 -41.42
CA THR A 85 -14.67 -21.02 -41.53
C THR A 85 -14.88 -21.51 -42.96
N PRO A 86 -15.86 -22.40 -43.23
CA PRO A 86 -16.10 -22.90 -44.59
C PRO A 86 -16.77 -21.88 -45.54
N TYR A 87 -16.97 -20.62 -45.12
CA TYR A 87 -17.58 -19.58 -45.95
C TYR A 87 -16.60 -18.99 -46.98
N SER A 88 -17.13 -18.33 -48.02
CA SER A 88 -16.31 -17.54 -48.94
C SER A 88 -15.57 -16.43 -48.22
N ILE A 89 -14.42 -15.99 -48.73
CA ILE A 89 -13.47 -15.10 -48.05
C ILE A 89 -14.14 -13.89 -47.38
N ASP A 90 -15.03 -13.19 -48.08
CA ASP A 90 -15.67 -11.97 -47.55
C ASP A 90 -16.75 -12.28 -46.50
N ILE A 91 -17.53 -13.35 -46.71
CA ILE A 91 -18.52 -13.82 -45.73
C ILE A 91 -17.79 -14.34 -44.47
N ASP A 92 -16.70 -15.07 -44.65
CA ASP A 92 -15.84 -15.60 -43.60
C ASP A 92 -15.22 -14.47 -42.77
N ARG A 93 -14.67 -13.43 -43.42
CA ARG A 93 -14.19 -12.21 -42.74
C ARG A 93 -15.28 -11.53 -41.92
N PHE A 94 -16.47 -11.29 -42.51
CA PHE A 94 -17.60 -10.68 -41.81
C PHE A 94 -18.05 -11.52 -40.62
N GLN A 95 -18.23 -12.84 -40.81
CA GLN A 95 -18.67 -13.76 -39.76
C GLN A 95 -17.65 -13.85 -38.62
N ARG A 96 -16.35 -13.90 -38.92
CA ARG A 96 -15.28 -13.89 -37.90
C ARG A 96 -15.32 -12.63 -37.04
N VAL A 97 -15.38 -11.45 -37.65
CA VAL A 97 -15.43 -10.17 -36.91
C VAL A 97 -16.71 -10.09 -36.06
N ARG A 98 -17.86 -10.45 -36.64
CA ARG A 98 -19.14 -10.47 -35.93
C ARG A 98 -19.16 -11.48 -34.78
N HIS A 99 -18.53 -12.65 -34.94
CA HIS A 99 -18.39 -13.65 -33.89
C HIS A 99 -17.46 -13.16 -32.78
N GLN A 100 -16.30 -12.58 -33.14
CA GLN A 100 -15.36 -11.98 -32.18
C GLN A 100 -16.03 -10.88 -31.35
N ALA A 101 -16.75 -9.94 -31.98
CA ALA A 101 -17.46 -8.87 -31.28
C ALA A 101 -18.52 -9.41 -30.30
N ARG A 102 -19.28 -10.43 -30.70
CA ARG A 102 -20.25 -11.11 -29.82
C ARG A 102 -19.58 -11.78 -28.62
N ASN A 103 -18.47 -12.47 -28.84
CA ASN A 103 -17.72 -13.14 -27.78
C ASN A 103 -17.09 -12.15 -26.81
N LEU A 104 -16.53 -11.05 -27.31
CA LEU A 104 -15.98 -9.98 -26.47
C LEU A 104 -17.06 -9.36 -25.60
N ARG A 105 -18.23 -9.02 -26.17
CA ARG A 105 -19.36 -8.49 -25.40
C ARG A 105 -19.82 -9.47 -24.33
N ARG A 106 -19.96 -10.75 -24.68
CA ARG A 106 -20.36 -11.81 -23.74
C ARG A 106 -19.35 -11.96 -22.59
N GLN A 107 -18.05 -11.97 -22.90
CA GLN A 107 -16.99 -12.07 -21.90
C GLN A 107 -16.97 -10.85 -20.99
N ALA A 108 -17.02 -9.63 -21.55
CA ALA A 108 -17.08 -8.39 -20.76
C ALA A 108 -18.28 -8.37 -19.80
N SER A 109 -19.49 -8.71 -20.29
CA SER A 109 -20.67 -8.79 -19.44
C SER A 109 -20.55 -9.88 -18.37
N LYS A 110 -20.00 -11.05 -18.71
CA LYS A 110 -19.77 -12.13 -17.75
C LYS A 110 -18.76 -11.71 -16.67
N ASN A 111 -17.63 -11.12 -17.05
CA ASN A 111 -16.59 -10.67 -16.14
C ASN A 111 -17.11 -9.62 -15.15
N MET A 112 -17.87 -8.63 -15.64
CA MET A 112 -18.50 -7.63 -14.78
C MET A 112 -19.52 -8.25 -13.82
N THR A 113 -20.32 -9.21 -14.32
CA THR A 113 -21.31 -9.92 -13.50
C THR A 113 -20.64 -10.77 -12.42
N ASP A 114 -19.61 -11.54 -12.78
CA ASP A 114 -18.85 -12.40 -11.87
C ASP A 114 -18.15 -11.52 -10.79
N TYR A 115 -17.53 -10.40 -11.20
CA TYR A 115 -16.97 -9.42 -10.27
C TYR A 115 -18.02 -8.84 -9.30
N ALA A 116 -19.18 -8.43 -9.81
CA ALA A 116 -20.26 -7.88 -9.00
C ALA A 116 -20.79 -8.91 -7.99
N LEU A 117 -21.06 -10.14 -8.42
CA LEU A 117 -21.52 -11.22 -7.55
C LEU A 117 -20.49 -11.56 -6.46
N ALA A 118 -19.20 -11.57 -6.80
CA ALA A 118 -18.13 -11.81 -5.83
C ALA A 118 -18.00 -10.69 -4.79
N ARG A 119 -18.09 -9.43 -5.22
CA ARG A 119 -18.15 -8.26 -4.32
C ARG A 119 -19.34 -8.32 -3.36
N LEU A 120 -20.43 -8.96 -3.78
CA LEU A 120 -21.63 -9.16 -2.97
C LEU A 120 -21.58 -10.45 -2.13
N LYS A 121 -20.48 -11.20 -2.19
CA LYS A 121 -20.32 -12.53 -1.54
C LYS A 121 -21.39 -13.54 -1.94
N LEU A 122 -21.99 -13.36 -3.13
CA LEU A 122 -22.95 -14.30 -3.71
C LEU A 122 -22.27 -15.38 -4.55
N ARG A 123 -20.98 -15.21 -4.83
CA ARG A 123 -20.14 -16.17 -5.55
C ARG A 123 -18.70 -16.08 -5.06
N ASP A 124 -18.04 -17.23 -4.98
CA ASP A 124 -16.61 -17.27 -4.73
C ASP A 124 -15.84 -16.96 -6.01
N GLY A 125 -14.86 -16.06 -5.92
CA GLY A 125 -14.07 -15.61 -7.07
C GLY A 125 -14.75 -14.52 -7.89
N GLY A 126 -14.04 -13.41 -8.09
CA GLY A 126 -14.53 -12.25 -8.85
C GLY A 126 -13.65 -11.85 -10.03
N ASN A 127 -12.54 -12.54 -10.24
CA ASN A 127 -11.64 -12.34 -11.38
C ASN A 127 -10.89 -13.65 -11.67
N ALA A 128 -10.36 -13.80 -12.89
CA ALA A 128 -9.68 -15.03 -13.29
C ALA A 128 -8.39 -15.29 -12.51
N PHE A 129 -7.71 -14.25 -12.03
CA PHE A 129 -6.51 -14.38 -11.21
C PHE A 129 -6.81 -15.05 -9.85
N GLY A 130 -7.83 -14.57 -9.13
CA GLY A 130 -8.24 -15.19 -7.87
C GLY A 130 -8.82 -16.60 -8.07
N GLU A 131 -9.44 -16.85 -9.23
CA GLU A 131 -9.88 -18.19 -9.62
C GLU A 131 -8.72 -19.14 -9.88
N SER A 132 -7.66 -18.67 -10.56
CA SER A 132 -6.49 -19.49 -10.85
C SER A 132 -5.77 -19.92 -9.57
N ILE A 133 -5.59 -19.01 -8.60
CA ILE A 133 -5.02 -19.34 -7.28
C ILE A 133 -5.87 -20.40 -6.58
N ARG A 134 -7.19 -20.21 -6.54
CA ARG A 134 -8.10 -21.17 -5.87
C ARG A 134 -8.06 -22.53 -6.54
N THR A 135 -8.03 -22.56 -7.87
CA THR A 135 -7.92 -23.79 -8.66
C THR A 135 -6.59 -24.49 -8.39
N CYS A 136 -5.48 -23.76 -8.31
CA CYS A 136 -4.19 -24.32 -7.94
C CYS A 136 -4.22 -24.94 -6.53
N ILE A 137 -4.76 -24.23 -5.54
CA ILE A 137 -4.90 -24.75 -4.17
C ILE A 137 -5.78 -26.02 -4.16
N ALA A 138 -6.91 -25.99 -4.87
CA ALA A 138 -7.81 -27.13 -4.97
C ALA A 138 -7.13 -28.34 -5.64
N ALA A 139 -6.33 -28.11 -6.68
CA ALA A 139 -5.57 -29.15 -7.36
C ALA A 139 -4.52 -29.77 -6.43
N VAL A 140 -3.79 -28.99 -5.63
CA VAL A 140 -2.86 -29.52 -4.62
C VAL A 140 -3.60 -30.44 -3.63
N HIS A 141 -4.75 -30.03 -3.13
CA HIS A 141 -5.56 -30.88 -2.25
C HIS A 141 -6.14 -32.12 -2.95
N ALA A 142 -6.45 -32.04 -4.25
CA ALA A 142 -6.90 -33.17 -5.04
C ALA A 142 -5.76 -34.19 -5.23
N THR A 143 -4.53 -33.72 -5.50
CA THR A 143 -3.32 -34.55 -5.58
C THR A 143 -3.08 -35.31 -4.28
N ILE A 144 -3.20 -34.65 -3.12
CA ILE A 144 -3.09 -35.32 -1.80
C ILE A 144 -4.14 -36.44 -1.65
N LYS A 145 -5.32 -36.28 -2.28
CA LYS A 145 -6.40 -37.28 -2.31
C LYS A 145 -6.28 -38.28 -3.47
N GLY A 146 -5.12 -38.39 -4.11
CA GLY A 146 -4.85 -39.35 -5.19
C GLY A 146 -5.42 -38.96 -6.56
N ARG A 147 -5.79 -37.68 -6.78
CA ARG A 147 -6.30 -37.16 -8.04
C ARG A 147 -5.40 -36.02 -8.55
N PRO A 148 -4.21 -36.34 -9.09
CA PRO A 148 -3.28 -35.32 -9.57
C PRO A 148 -3.81 -34.58 -10.80
N ASP A 149 -3.57 -33.27 -10.85
CA ASP A 149 -3.77 -32.46 -12.06
C ASP A 149 -2.45 -32.42 -12.84
N ALA A 150 -2.46 -32.93 -14.08
CA ALA A 150 -1.28 -33.01 -14.92
C ALA A 150 -0.60 -31.65 -15.19
N ARG A 151 -1.34 -30.55 -15.03
CA ARG A 151 -0.83 -29.18 -15.24
C ARG A 151 -0.06 -28.61 -14.05
N ILE A 152 -0.13 -29.26 -12.88
CA ILE A 152 0.39 -28.76 -11.60
C ILE A 152 1.24 -29.86 -10.93
N THR A 153 2.02 -30.57 -11.73
CA THR A 153 2.94 -31.62 -11.26
C THR A 153 4.34 -31.05 -11.00
N GLY A 154 5.17 -31.81 -10.29
CA GLY A 154 6.58 -31.45 -10.08
C GLY A 154 7.37 -31.42 -11.39
N GLU A 155 7.02 -32.31 -12.32
CA GLU A 155 7.57 -32.37 -13.67
C GLU A 155 7.22 -31.10 -14.45
N THR A 156 5.95 -30.69 -14.45
CA THR A 156 5.51 -29.45 -15.08
C THR A 156 6.21 -28.23 -14.47
N ALA A 157 6.31 -28.17 -13.13
CA ALA A 157 7.00 -27.08 -12.47
C ALA A 157 8.48 -26.99 -12.87
N THR A 158 9.16 -28.14 -12.97
CA THR A 158 10.55 -28.24 -13.41
C THR A 158 10.72 -27.71 -14.83
N GLU A 159 9.82 -28.10 -15.74
CA GLU A 159 9.90 -27.66 -17.14
C GLU A 159 9.60 -26.17 -17.29
N VAL A 160 8.63 -25.63 -16.54
CA VAL A 160 8.36 -24.19 -16.51
C VAL A 160 9.56 -23.39 -16.02
N ILE A 161 10.24 -23.86 -14.96
CA ILE A 161 11.47 -23.24 -14.46
C ILE A 161 12.58 -23.30 -15.52
N ARG A 162 12.75 -24.44 -16.19
CA ARG A 162 13.73 -24.61 -17.26
C ARG A 162 13.47 -23.65 -18.43
N ILE A 163 12.21 -23.41 -18.79
CA ILE A 163 11.84 -22.39 -19.79
C ILE A 163 12.18 -20.99 -19.29
N CYS A 164 11.90 -20.65 -18.03
CA CYS A 164 12.28 -19.36 -17.44
C CYS A 164 13.80 -19.14 -17.45
N GLU A 165 14.60 -20.17 -17.18
CA GLU A 165 16.06 -20.11 -17.28
C GLU A 165 16.52 -19.87 -18.72
N ARG A 166 15.94 -20.58 -19.70
CA ARG A 166 16.21 -20.31 -21.12
C ARG A 166 15.83 -18.89 -21.52
N ILE A 167 14.71 -18.35 -21.01
CA ILE A 167 14.31 -16.96 -21.26
C ILE A 167 15.36 -15.98 -20.73
N ARG A 168 15.84 -16.20 -19.50
CA ARG A 168 16.90 -15.39 -18.89
C ARG A 168 18.20 -15.47 -19.70
N ASP A 169 18.60 -16.66 -20.10
CA ASP A 169 19.86 -16.87 -20.82
C ASP A 169 19.82 -16.21 -22.21
N ASN A 170 18.64 -16.13 -22.82
CA ASN A 170 18.40 -15.44 -24.09
C ASN A 170 18.12 -13.92 -23.96
N SER A 171 18.06 -13.37 -22.74
CA SER A 171 17.77 -11.95 -22.50
C SER A 171 19.00 -11.08 -22.26
N ASN A 172 20.22 -11.62 -22.42
CA ASN A 172 21.51 -10.95 -22.16
C ASN A 172 21.59 -10.27 -20.78
N THR A 173 20.85 -10.78 -19.78
CA THR A 173 20.79 -10.18 -18.44
C THR A 173 21.94 -10.70 -17.59
N VAL A 174 22.75 -9.80 -17.01
CA VAL A 174 23.88 -10.18 -16.15
C VAL A 174 23.35 -10.84 -14.87
N ALA A 175 23.81 -12.05 -14.56
CA ALA A 175 23.49 -12.73 -13.32
C ALA A 175 23.98 -11.90 -12.13
N SER A 176 23.05 -11.44 -11.28
CA SER A 176 23.42 -10.67 -10.09
C SER A 176 23.66 -11.59 -8.89
N ILE A 177 24.69 -11.24 -8.13
CA ILE A 177 25.25 -12.00 -7.02
C ILE A 177 24.26 -12.10 -5.86
N VAL A 178 24.26 -13.26 -5.19
CA VAL A 178 23.49 -13.56 -3.97
C VAL A 178 23.86 -12.56 -2.86
N PRO A 179 22.91 -11.91 -2.17
CA PRO A 179 23.27 -11.04 -1.05
C PRO A 179 23.88 -11.85 0.08
N SER A 180 24.97 -11.33 0.63
CA SER A 180 25.61 -11.82 1.84
C SER A 180 24.62 -11.79 3.01
N VAL A 181 24.42 -12.96 3.63
CA VAL A 181 23.76 -13.09 4.93
C VAL A 181 24.68 -12.45 5.98
N CYS A 182 24.41 -11.20 6.36
CA CYS A 182 25.11 -10.58 7.49
C CYS A 182 24.66 -11.23 8.80
N ARG A 183 25.54 -12.03 9.39
CA ARG A 183 25.39 -12.52 10.77
C ARG A 183 25.59 -11.35 11.74
N HIS A 184 24.69 -11.25 12.71
CA HIS A 184 24.75 -10.28 13.81
C HIS A 184 25.91 -10.61 14.76
N ASN A 185 26.55 -9.55 15.29
CA ASN A 185 27.37 -9.62 16.50
C ASN A 185 26.71 -8.79 17.61
N ASN A 186 26.58 -9.41 18.78
CA ASN A 186 25.91 -8.93 19.98
C ASN A 186 26.74 -7.91 20.76
N SER A 187 26.12 -6.81 21.19
CA SER A 187 25.87 -6.46 22.60
C SER A 187 25.24 -5.04 22.67
N PRO A 188 23.95 -4.88 23.00
CA PRO A 188 23.35 -3.55 23.07
C PRO A 188 23.70 -2.88 24.41
N ARG A 189 24.02 -1.59 24.35
CA ARG A 189 23.73 -0.70 25.48
C ARG A 189 22.24 -0.83 25.78
N ASN A 190 21.86 -1.01 27.05
CA ASN A 190 20.47 -1.20 27.45
C ASN A 190 19.60 -0.04 26.93
N PRO A 191 18.66 -0.28 26.00
CA PRO A 191 17.81 0.77 25.46
C PRO A 191 16.75 1.19 26.49
N SER A 192 16.47 2.48 26.55
CA SER A 192 15.39 3.05 27.38
C SER A 192 14.16 3.44 26.55
N ILE A 193 14.26 3.40 25.22
CA ILE A 193 13.21 3.81 24.28
C ILE A 193 12.75 2.59 23.48
N LEU A 194 11.44 2.35 23.48
CA LEU A 194 10.77 1.32 22.69
C LEU A 194 9.95 1.96 21.55
N ILE A 195 10.20 1.54 20.31
CA ILE A 195 9.42 1.97 19.14
C ILE A 195 8.55 0.81 18.65
N LEU A 196 7.25 0.87 18.93
CA LEU A 196 6.26 -0.03 18.34
C LEU A 196 5.92 0.48 16.94
N GLY A 197 6.21 -0.34 15.91
CA GLY A 197 6.11 0.09 14.51
C GLY A 197 7.39 0.71 13.95
N GLY A 198 8.55 0.47 14.58
CA GLY A 198 9.86 0.99 14.14
C GLY A 198 10.32 0.52 12.74
N THR A 199 9.73 -0.55 12.20
CA THR A 199 9.99 -1.00 10.83
C THR A 199 9.17 -0.26 9.76
N GLY A 200 8.21 0.58 10.17
CA GLY A 200 7.33 1.32 9.27
C GLY A 200 7.92 2.64 8.77
N PHE A 201 7.17 3.37 7.94
CA PHE A 201 7.61 4.62 7.30
C PHE A 201 8.13 5.67 8.29
N ILE A 202 7.29 6.10 9.25
CA ILE A 202 7.68 7.07 10.27
C ILE A 202 8.67 6.46 11.26
N GLY A 203 8.48 5.19 11.63
CA GLY A 203 9.28 4.50 12.63
C GLY A 203 10.76 4.38 12.25
N ARG A 204 11.06 4.10 10.98
CA ARG A 204 12.43 4.01 10.49
C ARG A 204 13.17 5.35 10.55
N GLU A 205 12.48 6.44 10.23
CA GLU A 205 13.08 7.77 10.32
C GLU A 205 13.30 8.19 11.80
N ILE A 206 12.39 7.82 12.72
CA ILE A 206 12.61 8.01 14.17
C ILE A 206 13.83 7.23 14.65
N VAL A 207 13.92 5.94 14.31
CA VAL A 207 15.06 5.10 14.68
C VAL A 207 16.37 5.67 14.14
N LYS A 208 16.39 6.07 12.86
CA LYS A 208 17.54 6.71 12.23
C LYS A 208 18.00 7.96 13.01
N GLN A 209 17.08 8.85 13.37
CA GLN A 209 17.43 10.07 14.10
C GLN A 209 17.91 9.79 15.53
N LEU A 210 17.29 8.82 16.23
CA LEU A 210 17.73 8.43 17.57
C LEU A 210 19.14 7.80 17.55
N VAL A 211 19.41 6.95 16.56
CA VAL A 211 20.74 6.36 16.34
C VAL A 211 21.78 7.44 16.02
N GLN A 212 21.44 8.42 15.17
CA GLN A 212 22.31 9.56 14.87
C GLN A 212 22.61 10.42 16.12
N GLN A 213 21.70 10.46 17.08
CA GLN A 213 21.86 11.11 18.39
C GLN A 213 22.48 10.18 19.45
N ASN A 214 22.98 9.00 19.06
CA ASN A 214 23.60 8.01 19.94
C ASN A 214 22.68 7.46 21.05
N HIS A 215 21.36 7.47 20.81
CA HIS A 215 20.37 6.87 21.71
C HIS A 215 20.11 5.40 21.32
N PRO A 216 20.35 4.42 22.21
CA PRO A 216 19.98 3.04 21.96
C PRO A 216 18.45 2.87 21.98
N VAL A 217 17.93 2.12 21.01
CA VAL A 217 16.48 1.93 20.82
C VAL A 217 16.13 0.46 20.69
N ARG A 218 14.96 0.09 21.20
CA ARG A 218 14.36 -1.22 21.00
C ARG A 218 13.24 -1.13 19.98
N VAL A 219 13.20 -2.06 19.03
CA VAL A 219 12.16 -2.16 18.00
C VAL A 219 11.55 -3.55 18.01
N VAL A 220 10.23 -3.63 18.13
CA VAL A 220 9.49 -4.89 18.00
C VAL A 220 9.21 -5.16 16.53
N SER A 221 9.63 -6.33 16.04
CA SER A 221 9.39 -6.77 14.67
C SER A 221 8.87 -8.20 14.63
N ARG A 222 7.91 -8.47 13.73
CA ARG A 222 7.38 -9.83 13.51
C ARG A 222 8.43 -10.77 12.91
N ASN A 223 9.37 -10.22 12.14
CA ASN A 223 10.47 -10.97 11.53
C ASN A 223 11.76 -10.14 11.62
N PRO A 224 12.50 -10.22 12.75
CA PRO A 224 13.76 -9.51 12.94
C PRO A 224 14.82 -9.81 11.87
N ALA A 225 14.83 -11.03 11.32
CA ALA A 225 15.82 -11.45 10.33
C ALA A 225 15.63 -10.80 8.95
N SER A 226 14.46 -10.22 8.68
CA SER A 226 14.11 -9.60 7.40
C SER A 226 13.78 -8.12 7.52
N VAL A 227 14.28 -7.44 8.56
CA VAL A 227 14.13 -5.99 8.66
C VAL A 227 15.03 -5.28 7.63
N PRO A 228 14.67 -4.06 7.20
CA PRO A 228 15.52 -3.24 6.34
C PRO A 228 16.93 -3.08 6.90
N ALA A 229 17.93 -2.99 6.01
CA ALA A 229 19.34 -2.91 6.38
C ALA A 229 19.64 -1.70 7.28
N GLU A 230 18.92 -0.59 7.12
CA GLU A 230 19.07 0.60 7.97
C GLU A 230 18.75 0.36 9.47
N LEU A 231 18.03 -0.71 9.80
CA LEU A 231 17.73 -1.11 11.19
C LEU A 231 18.75 -2.11 11.76
N GLN A 232 19.68 -2.63 10.94
CA GLN A 232 20.74 -3.54 11.38
C GLN A 232 21.92 -2.72 11.93
N HIS A 233 21.71 -2.06 13.07
CA HIS A 233 22.68 -1.15 13.69
C HIS A 233 22.98 -1.55 15.13
N PRO A 234 24.24 -1.39 15.64
CA PRO A 234 24.59 -1.77 17.03
C PRO A 234 23.78 -1.10 18.15
N LEU A 235 23.18 0.07 17.86
CA LEU A 235 22.30 0.79 18.79
C LEU A 235 20.82 0.40 18.67
N VAL A 236 20.47 -0.53 17.77
CA VAL A 236 19.09 -0.99 17.55
C VAL A 236 18.96 -2.42 18.06
N GLU A 237 18.19 -2.61 19.12
CA GLU A 237 17.81 -3.93 19.61
C GLU A 237 16.50 -4.37 18.93
N LEU A 238 16.59 -5.41 18.11
CA LEU A 238 15.42 -6.00 17.46
C LEU A 238 14.85 -7.13 18.31
N VAL A 239 13.61 -6.97 18.76
CA VAL A 239 12.91 -7.99 19.55
C VAL A 239 11.82 -8.65 18.70
N PRO A 240 11.80 -10.00 18.59
CA PRO A 240 10.73 -10.69 17.90
C PRO A 240 9.40 -10.51 18.65
N GLY A 241 8.36 -10.11 17.93
CA GLY A 241 7.02 -9.97 18.52
C GLY A 241 6.01 -9.32 17.59
N ASN A 242 4.73 -9.46 17.95
CA ASN A 242 3.64 -8.70 17.35
C ASN A 242 3.19 -7.62 18.34
N ALA A 243 3.38 -6.35 17.96
CA ALA A 243 3.00 -5.21 18.79
C ALA A 243 1.49 -5.13 19.10
N LEU A 244 0.63 -5.85 18.37
CA LEU A 244 -0.81 -5.98 18.70
C LEU A 244 -1.09 -7.03 19.79
N ARG A 245 -0.09 -7.79 20.23
CA ARG A 245 -0.20 -8.79 21.30
C ARG A 245 0.38 -8.23 22.59
N ALA A 246 -0.49 -8.12 23.60
CA ALA A 246 -0.14 -7.66 24.95
C ALA A 246 1.10 -8.35 25.52
N GLU A 247 1.22 -9.67 25.33
CA GLU A 247 2.32 -10.45 25.90
C GLU A 247 3.67 -10.13 25.26
N ASP A 248 3.70 -9.91 23.94
CA ASP A 248 4.92 -9.54 23.24
C ASP A 248 5.37 -8.13 23.66
N VAL A 249 4.41 -7.22 23.87
CA VAL A 249 4.70 -5.87 24.39
C VAL A 249 5.25 -5.94 25.81
N ARG A 250 4.63 -6.72 26.71
CA ARG A 250 5.11 -6.90 28.09
C ARG A 250 6.56 -7.38 28.14
N LYS A 251 6.91 -8.38 27.31
CA LYS A 251 8.29 -8.89 27.20
C LYS A 251 9.28 -7.84 26.70
N SER A 252 8.82 -6.90 25.88
CA SER A 252 9.68 -5.86 25.32
C SER A 252 9.94 -4.66 26.23
N LEU A 253 9.29 -4.57 27.41
CA LEU A 253 9.38 -3.40 28.30
C LEU A 253 10.52 -3.44 29.33
N GLY A 254 11.26 -4.54 29.45
CA GLY A 254 12.37 -4.62 30.42
C GLY A 254 13.42 -3.52 30.20
N GLY A 255 13.59 -2.62 31.16
CA GLY A 255 14.52 -1.47 31.08
C GLY A 255 14.03 -0.27 30.25
N ILE A 256 12.80 -0.32 29.72
CA ILE A 256 12.21 0.76 28.91
C ILE A 256 11.52 1.78 29.81
N SER A 257 11.82 3.06 29.64
CA SER A 257 11.12 4.17 30.30
C SER A 257 10.28 5.00 29.33
N LYS A 258 10.49 4.89 28.01
CA LYS A 258 9.77 5.66 26.99
C LYS A 258 9.27 4.78 25.86
N VAL A 259 8.01 4.95 25.48
CA VAL A 259 7.36 4.17 24.44
C VAL A 259 6.79 5.09 23.37
N VAL A 260 7.12 4.80 22.10
CA VAL A 260 6.51 5.41 20.93
C VAL A 260 5.63 4.37 20.25
N HIS A 261 4.33 4.64 20.17
CA HIS A 261 3.34 3.76 19.56
C HIS A 261 2.90 4.30 18.20
N LEU A 262 3.46 3.73 17.14
CA LEU A 262 3.16 4.07 15.74
C LEU A 262 2.27 3.02 15.06
N VAL A 263 1.96 1.91 15.73
CA VAL A 263 1.27 0.79 15.11
C VAL A 263 -0.16 1.21 14.79
N THR A 264 -0.59 0.84 13.59
CA THR A 264 -1.98 0.90 13.17
C THR A 264 -2.36 -0.48 12.68
N GLY A 265 -3.58 -0.89 13.00
CA GLY A 265 -4.13 -2.13 12.50
C GLY A 265 -4.78 -1.96 11.12
N HIS A 266 -5.22 -3.09 10.57
CA HIS A 266 -5.91 -3.13 9.29
C HIS A 266 -7.11 -4.05 9.41
N GLY A 267 -8.18 -3.69 8.68
CA GLY A 267 -9.44 -4.40 8.75
C GLY A 267 -10.29 -4.21 7.51
N GLN A 268 -11.27 -5.08 7.32
CA GLN A 268 -12.33 -4.96 6.31
C GLN A 268 -13.64 -4.48 6.93
N THR A 269 -13.80 -4.66 8.24
CA THR A 269 -14.98 -4.28 9.01
C THR A 269 -14.61 -3.23 10.08
N TRP A 270 -15.61 -2.53 10.60
CA TRP A 270 -15.38 -1.65 11.74
C TRP A 270 -14.86 -2.40 12.97
N ASP A 271 -15.35 -3.61 13.24
CA ASP A 271 -14.91 -4.40 14.40
C ASP A 271 -13.44 -4.77 14.28
N ASP A 272 -12.96 -5.14 13.09
CA ASP A 272 -11.54 -5.41 12.83
C ASP A 272 -10.68 -4.20 13.25
N TYR A 273 -11.02 -3.00 12.78
CA TYR A 273 -10.32 -1.76 13.13
C TYR A 273 -10.45 -1.42 14.62
N TYR A 274 -11.62 -1.66 15.21
CA TYR A 274 -11.85 -1.39 16.63
C TYR A 274 -10.96 -2.28 17.50
N GLN A 275 -10.88 -3.59 17.20
CA GLN A 275 -10.01 -4.51 17.90
C GLN A 275 -8.53 -4.19 17.67
N SER A 276 -8.14 -3.93 16.42
CA SER A 276 -6.74 -3.78 16.02
C SER A 276 -6.11 -2.44 16.41
N ASP A 277 -6.90 -1.37 16.48
CA ASP A 277 -6.39 -0.03 16.81
C ASP A 277 -6.87 0.44 18.18
N VAL A 278 -8.16 0.36 18.49
CA VAL A 278 -8.69 0.93 19.75
C VAL A 278 -8.35 0.03 20.94
N VAL A 279 -8.80 -1.24 20.89
CA VAL A 279 -8.61 -2.19 21.99
C VAL A 279 -7.13 -2.53 22.17
N ALA A 280 -6.39 -2.75 21.08
CA ALA A 280 -4.95 -3.02 21.16
C ALA A 280 -4.20 -1.83 21.76
N THR A 281 -4.46 -0.60 21.32
CA THR A 281 -3.79 0.60 21.87
C THR A 281 -4.11 0.81 23.33
N GLN A 282 -5.37 0.59 23.75
CA GLN A 282 -5.76 0.63 25.16
C GLN A 282 -4.92 -0.33 26.00
N ARG A 283 -4.85 -1.60 25.59
CA ARG A 283 -4.09 -2.64 26.31
C ARG A 283 -2.60 -2.31 26.39
N ILE A 284 -2.02 -1.85 25.28
CA ILE A 284 -0.61 -1.44 25.23
C ILE A 284 -0.36 -0.32 26.24
N ALA A 285 -1.23 0.69 26.27
CA ALA A 285 -1.10 1.81 27.19
C ALA A 285 -1.26 1.38 28.65
N GLU A 286 -2.24 0.51 28.97
CA GLU A 286 -2.41 -0.07 30.30
C GLU A 286 -1.15 -0.81 30.77
N ILE A 287 -0.55 -1.63 29.91
CA ILE A 287 0.71 -2.34 30.21
C ILE A 287 1.85 -1.34 30.45
N CYS A 288 1.92 -0.25 29.68
CA CYS A 288 2.93 0.78 29.89
C CYS A 288 2.75 1.50 31.23
N VAL A 289 1.50 1.77 31.64
CA VAL A 289 1.24 2.32 32.98
C VAL A 289 1.70 1.35 34.05
N ASP A 290 1.32 0.07 33.96
CA ASP A 290 1.66 -0.95 34.96
C ASP A 290 3.18 -1.21 35.04
N ALA A 291 3.90 -1.01 33.94
CA ALA A 291 5.36 -1.09 33.87
C ALA A 291 6.09 0.19 34.33
N GLY A 292 5.37 1.26 34.66
CA GLY A 292 5.98 2.52 35.11
C GLY A 292 6.67 3.33 34.00
N VAL A 293 6.21 3.21 32.74
CA VAL A 293 6.71 4.02 31.62
C VAL A 293 6.51 5.50 31.92
N GLU A 294 7.57 6.31 31.78
CA GLU A 294 7.63 7.75 32.09
C GLU A 294 7.14 8.62 30.93
N ARG A 295 7.08 8.08 29.71
CA ARG A 295 6.58 8.79 28.52
C ARG A 295 5.94 7.81 27.53
N PHE A 296 4.67 8.04 27.20
CA PHE A 296 3.96 7.29 26.16
C PHE A 296 3.53 8.23 25.03
N ILE A 297 4.18 8.12 23.87
CA ILE A 297 3.89 8.95 22.69
C ILE A 297 3.05 8.15 21.70
N TYR A 298 1.87 8.63 21.38
CA TYR A 298 0.96 8.01 20.43
C TYR A 298 0.92 8.77 19.10
N ALA A 299 1.03 8.05 17.99
CA ALA A 299 0.74 8.58 16.67
C ALA A 299 -0.77 8.63 16.40
N GLY A 300 -1.35 9.79 16.66
CA GLY A 300 -2.68 10.20 16.20
C GLY A 300 -2.66 10.58 14.71
N THR A 301 -3.65 11.35 14.28
CA THR A 301 -3.74 11.83 12.89
C THR A 301 -4.65 13.04 12.80
N ILE A 302 -4.37 13.98 11.89
CA ILE A 302 -5.33 15.07 11.58
C ILE A 302 -6.64 14.54 10.99
N ALA A 303 -6.66 13.33 10.43
CA ALA A 303 -7.84 12.76 9.79
C ALA A 303 -9.00 12.49 10.77
N SER A 304 -8.74 12.40 12.08
CA SER A 304 -9.78 12.29 13.11
C SER A 304 -10.47 13.63 13.41
N LEU A 305 -9.90 14.74 12.94
CA LEU A 305 -10.46 16.08 13.06
C LEU A 305 -11.44 16.36 11.92
N TYR A 306 -12.25 17.41 12.07
CA TYR A 306 -13.07 17.90 10.96
C TYR A 306 -12.33 19.00 10.21
N SER A 307 -11.97 18.71 8.97
CA SER A 307 -11.29 19.62 8.04
C SER A 307 -12.14 19.94 6.80
N GLY A 308 -13.47 19.87 6.92
CA GLY A 308 -14.40 20.28 5.86
C GLY A 308 -14.58 21.79 5.79
N ARG A 309 -15.51 22.26 4.96
CA ARG A 309 -15.73 23.69 4.65
C ARG A 309 -15.96 24.58 5.88
N ARG A 310 -16.49 24.01 6.98
CA ARG A 310 -16.79 24.74 8.23
C ARG A 310 -15.75 24.54 9.33
N ALA A 311 -14.56 24.02 9.01
CA ALA A 311 -13.54 23.74 10.00
C ALA A 311 -12.95 25.01 10.65
N GLY A 312 -12.79 26.10 9.87
CA GLY A 312 -12.09 27.29 10.34
C GLY A 312 -10.62 27.00 10.64
N THR A 313 -10.09 27.56 11.72
CA THR A 313 -8.73 27.26 12.19
C THR A 313 -8.69 25.97 12.99
N ILE A 314 -7.80 25.06 12.61
CA ILE A 314 -7.50 23.81 13.30
C ILE A 314 -6.15 23.98 14.01
N ASN A 315 -6.16 23.85 15.33
CA ASN A 315 -4.98 23.97 16.20
C ASN A 315 -4.93 22.84 17.24
N ASP A 316 -3.97 22.89 18.16
CA ASP A 316 -3.75 21.85 19.18
C ASP A 316 -4.92 21.69 20.17
N ALA A 317 -5.75 22.74 20.33
CA ALA A 317 -6.98 22.67 21.12
C ALA A 317 -8.16 22.02 20.37
N THR A 318 -8.02 21.79 19.06
CA THR A 318 -9.06 21.18 18.25
C THR A 318 -9.25 19.71 18.63
N THR A 319 -10.49 19.36 18.94
CA THR A 319 -10.89 18.02 19.35
C THR A 319 -11.27 17.15 18.14
N ASN A 320 -11.36 15.83 18.36
CA ASN A 320 -11.84 14.91 17.33
C ASN A 320 -13.23 15.32 16.83
N ASP A 321 -13.52 14.99 15.56
CA ASP A 321 -14.80 15.33 14.93
C ASP A 321 -15.97 14.84 15.79
N ARG A 322 -16.93 15.73 16.08
CA ARG A 322 -18.16 15.39 16.81
C ARG A 322 -18.90 14.19 16.21
N TYR A 323 -18.79 13.99 14.90
CA TYR A 323 -19.39 12.87 14.18
C TYR A 323 -18.38 11.79 13.81
N LEU A 324 -17.41 11.51 14.69
CA LEU A 324 -16.34 10.53 14.48
C LEU A 324 -16.87 9.17 14.01
N ASP A 325 -18.00 8.70 14.54
CA ASP A 325 -18.60 7.42 14.14
C ASP A 325 -19.11 7.35 12.70
N ARG A 326 -19.25 8.51 12.06
CA ARG A 326 -19.63 8.64 10.65
C ARG A 326 -18.42 8.86 9.73
N ARG A 327 -17.20 8.85 10.28
CA ARG A 327 -15.96 8.93 9.50
C ARG A 327 -15.56 7.55 8.97
N ASN A 328 -14.65 7.55 8.00
CA ASN A 328 -14.02 6.32 7.52
C ASN A 328 -13.35 5.55 8.67
N HIS A 329 -13.21 4.22 8.52
CA HIS A 329 -12.76 3.35 9.62
C HIS A 329 -11.40 3.76 10.21
N TYR A 330 -10.44 4.21 9.39
CA TYR A 330 -9.13 4.64 9.87
C TYR A 330 -9.23 5.88 10.77
N ALA A 331 -9.84 6.96 10.28
CA ALA A 331 -10.04 8.19 11.05
C ALA A 331 -10.83 7.93 12.34
N ARG A 332 -11.89 7.12 12.23
CA ARG A 332 -12.74 6.72 13.35
C ARG A 332 -11.94 5.94 14.41
N ALA A 333 -11.15 4.96 14.00
CA ALA A 333 -10.35 4.14 14.90
C ALA A 333 -9.26 4.96 15.62
N LYS A 334 -8.51 5.78 14.88
CA LYS A 334 -7.50 6.67 15.47
C LYS A 334 -8.10 7.65 16.48
N GLY A 335 -9.25 8.25 16.16
CA GLY A 335 -9.95 9.15 17.09
C GLY A 335 -10.48 8.44 18.35
N HIS A 336 -11.00 7.21 18.24
CA HIS A 336 -11.43 6.42 19.40
C HIS A 336 -10.26 5.97 20.27
N ALA A 337 -9.13 5.61 19.67
CA ALA A 337 -7.90 5.32 20.41
C ALA A 337 -7.43 6.56 21.20
N GLU A 338 -7.47 7.77 20.62
CA GLU A 338 -7.17 8.99 21.38
C GLU A 338 -8.13 9.23 22.55
N ILE A 339 -9.44 8.96 22.38
CA ILE A 339 -10.43 9.09 23.47
C ILE A 339 -10.08 8.17 24.63
N VAL A 340 -9.75 6.90 24.35
CA VAL A 340 -9.38 5.92 25.38
C VAL A 340 -8.05 6.27 26.04
N LEU A 341 -7.04 6.69 25.27
CA LEU A 341 -5.76 7.14 25.84
C LEU A 341 -5.94 8.37 26.75
N ARG A 342 -6.75 9.34 26.35
CA ARG A 342 -7.08 10.51 27.18
C ARG A 342 -7.85 10.14 28.45
N ARG A 343 -8.65 9.07 28.41
CA ARG A 343 -9.26 8.49 29.60
C ARG A 343 -8.19 7.90 30.53
N LEU A 344 -7.27 7.10 30.01
CA LEU A 344 -6.16 6.53 30.79
C LEU A 344 -5.22 7.61 31.36
N TYR A 345 -4.98 8.70 30.64
CA TYR A 345 -4.25 9.86 31.18
C TYR A 345 -4.93 10.42 32.45
N ARG A 346 -6.26 10.57 32.44
CA ARG A 346 -7.04 11.12 33.56
C ARG A 346 -7.20 10.13 34.72
N GLU A 347 -7.46 8.86 34.42
CA GLU A 347 -7.85 7.85 35.41
C GLU A 347 -6.67 7.04 35.95
N ARG A 348 -5.62 6.85 35.14
CA ARG A 348 -4.47 5.98 35.43
C ARG A 348 -3.13 6.73 35.38
N HIS A 349 -3.14 8.05 35.19
CA HIS A 349 -1.95 8.91 35.11
C HIS A 349 -0.93 8.49 34.03
N LEU A 350 -1.39 7.92 32.92
CA LEU A 350 -0.53 7.60 31.76
C LEU A 350 0.20 8.87 31.29
N PRO A 351 1.54 8.94 31.21
CA PRO A 351 2.27 10.13 30.76
C PRO A 351 2.21 10.30 29.23
N LEU A 352 1.01 10.60 28.76
CA LEU A 352 0.59 10.57 27.37
C LEU A 352 1.01 11.83 26.62
N VAL A 353 1.53 11.67 25.40
CA VAL A 353 1.65 12.72 24.39
C VAL A 353 1.02 12.20 23.11
N ILE A 354 0.14 12.97 22.48
CA ILE A 354 -0.46 12.59 21.20
C ILE A 354 0.12 13.53 20.13
N LEU A 355 0.75 12.97 19.11
CA LEU A 355 1.21 13.72 17.94
C LEU A 355 0.32 13.35 16.75
N ARG A 356 -0.23 14.35 16.04
CA ARG A 356 -1.16 14.18 14.91
C ARG A 356 -0.51 14.65 13.60
N PRO A 357 0.21 13.77 12.89
CA PRO A 357 0.76 14.10 11.59
C PRO A 357 -0.33 14.44 10.56
N GLY A 358 0.03 15.39 9.70
CA GLY A 358 -0.68 15.72 8.47
C GLY A 358 -0.52 14.67 7.37
N ILE A 359 -0.47 15.13 6.12
CA ILE A 359 -0.09 14.29 4.98
C ILE A 359 1.43 14.12 4.99
N VAL A 360 1.88 12.97 5.50
CA VAL A 360 3.30 12.66 5.65
C VAL A 360 3.89 12.20 4.32
N VAL A 361 4.91 12.91 3.86
CA VAL A 361 5.63 12.61 2.61
C VAL A 361 7.13 12.45 2.84
N GLY A 362 7.79 11.63 2.04
CA GLY A 362 9.21 11.31 2.25
C GLY A 362 9.67 10.10 1.45
N GLU A 363 10.99 9.96 1.28
CA GLU A 363 11.70 8.91 0.51
C GLU A 363 11.21 7.46 0.69
N GLN A 364 10.69 7.15 1.87
CA GLN A 364 10.23 5.83 2.25
C GLN A 364 8.72 5.62 2.16
N GLY A 365 7.96 6.67 1.81
CA GLY A 365 6.52 6.68 1.72
C GLY A 365 6.02 6.45 0.29
N PRO A 366 4.73 6.12 0.12
CA PRO A 366 4.14 5.97 -1.20
C PRO A 366 3.99 7.34 -1.90
N PRO A 367 4.46 7.50 -3.15
CA PRO A 367 4.25 8.75 -3.90
C PRO A 367 2.77 8.99 -4.23
N TYR A 368 1.99 7.93 -4.48
CA TYR A 368 0.54 8.02 -4.73
C TYR A 368 -0.27 8.11 -3.44
N HIS A 369 -0.15 9.24 -2.74
CA HIS A 369 -0.75 9.41 -1.42
C HIS A 369 -2.26 9.71 -1.49
N TRP A 370 -3.08 8.93 -0.79
CA TRP A 370 -4.56 9.08 -0.78
C TRP A 370 -5.06 10.38 -0.15
N GLY A 371 -4.25 11.01 0.70
CA GLY A 371 -4.54 12.36 1.21
C GLY A 371 -4.46 13.47 0.15
N VAL A 372 -3.83 13.20 -1.00
CA VAL A 372 -3.71 14.17 -2.10
C VAL A 372 -4.86 14.01 -3.09
N ALA A 373 -5.13 12.78 -3.49
CA ALA A 373 -6.16 12.44 -4.47
C ALA A 373 -6.57 10.96 -4.37
N MET A 374 -7.62 10.58 -5.08
CA MET A 374 -7.91 9.17 -5.36
C MET A 374 -7.08 8.70 -6.55
N TRP A 375 -6.46 7.53 -6.42
CA TRP A 375 -5.62 6.93 -7.46
C TRP A 375 -6.22 5.59 -7.90
N PRO A 376 -7.13 5.56 -8.89
CA PRO A 376 -7.65 4.31 -9.44
C PRO A 376 -6.54 3.44 -10.05
N ASN A 377 -5.51 4.06 -10.60
CA ASN A 377 -4.29 3.44 -11.09
C ASN A 377 -3.16 4.51 -11.12
N ASP A 378 -1.95 4.10 -11.49
CA ASP A 378 -0.75 4.94 -11.44
C ASP A 378 -0.72 6.08 -12.49
N SER A 379 -1.66 6.08 -13.44
CA SER A 379 -1.79 7.07 -14.52
C SER A 379 -3.08 7.90 -14.44
N VAL A 380 -3.97 7.62 -13.49
CA VAL A 380 -5.24 8.32 -13.33
C VAL A 380 -5.32 8.86 -11.91
N CYS A 381 -5.56 10.15 -11.81
CA CYS A 381 -5.68 10.88 -10.56
C CYS A 381 -7.02 11.60 -10.51
N LEU A 382 -7.79 11.41 -9.44
CA LEU A 382 -9.05 12.11 -9.23
C LEU A 382 -8.93 12.97 -7.98
N TYR A 383 -8.86 14.28 -8.15
CA TYR A 383 -8.70 15.21 -7.03
C TYR A 383 -9.90 15.17 -6.08
N TRP A 384 -9.64 15.51 -4.83
CA TRP A 384 -10.69 15.84 -3.87
C TRP A 384 -11.16 17.28 -4.14
N GLY A 385 -12.30 17.46 -4.80
CA GLY A 385 -12.75 18.78 -5.23
C GLY A 385 -11.99 19.26 -6.46
N ASP A 386 -11.54 20.51 -6.46
CA ASP A 386 -10.85 21.14 -7.59
C ASP A 386 -9.32 20.94 -7.59
N GLY A 387 -8.76 20.47 -6.48
CA GLY A 387 -7.32 20.25 -6.29
C GLY A 387 -6.48 21.50 -6.04
N ASN A 388 -7.11 22.68 -5.89
CA ASN A 388 -6.42 23.97 -5.71
C ASN A 388 -6.21 24.35 -4.25
N HIS A 389 -6.83 23.64 -3.30
CA HIS A 389 -6.64 23.93 -1.88
C HIS A 389 -5.24 23.49 -1.42
N PRO A 390 -4.49 24.35 -0.68
CA PRO A 390 -3.21 23.96 -0.11
C PRO A 390 -3.40 22.85 0.94
N LEU A 391 -2.67 21.75 0.78
CA LEU A 391 -2.82 20.56 1.61
C LEU A 391 -1.87 20.55 2.81
N PRO A 392 -2.24 19.90 3.93
CA PRO A 392 -1.48 19.86 5.17
C PRO A 392 -0.29 18.90 5.10
N PHE A 393 0.67 19.16 4.20
CA PHE A 393 1.88 18.34 4.05
C PHE A 393 2.85 18.50 5.22
N VAL A 394 3.60 17.42 5.51
CA VAL A 394 4.73 17.44 6.44
C VAL A 394 5.76 16.39 5.99
N LEU A 395 7.05 16.71 6.07
CA LEU A 395 8.09 15.73 5.76
C LEU A 395 8.19 14.68 6.87
N VAL A 396 8.44 13.43 6.50
CA VAL A 396 8.66 12.34 7.48
C VAL A 396 9.81 12.64 8.44
N GLY A 397 10.85 13.34 7.96
CA GLY A 397 11.97 13.80 8.79
C GLY A 397 11.53 14.79 9.87
N ASP A 398 10.64 15.72 9.51
CA ASP A 398 10.11 16.72 10.44
C ASP A 398 9.16 16.07 11.45
N VAL A 399 8.34 15.11 11.00
CA VAL A 399 7.50 14.30 11.90
C VAL A 399 8.40 13.55 12.89
N ALA A 400 9.40 12.82 12.40
CA ALA A 400 10.32 12.07 13.26
C ALA A 400 11.05 12.99 14.27
N ALA A 401 11.47 14.19 13.85
CA ALA A 401 12.08 15.16 14.75
C ALA A 401 11.13 15.57 15.88
N ALA A 402 9.84 15.82 15.59
CA ALA A 402 8.85 16.12 16.62
C ALA A 402 8.67 14.95 17.61
N PHE A 403 8.63 13.70 17.12
CA PHE A 403 8.56 12.51 17.98
C PHE A 403 9.80 12.36 18.87
N VAL A 404 11.00 12.57 18.32
CA VAL A 404 12.26 12.49 19.05
C VAL A 404 12.33 13.56 20.14
N THR A 405 11.98 14.81 19.83
CA THR A 405 11.96 15.89 20.83
C THR A 405 10.91 15.65 21.92
N ALA A 406 9.73 15.16 21.55
CA ALA A 406 8.64 14.87 22.48
C ALA A 406 8.98 13.78 23.52
N LEU A 407 10.03 12.98 23.32
CA LEU A 407 10.53 12.01 24.31
C LEU A 407 11.06 12.68 25.59
N ASN A 408 11.57 13.90 25.46
CA ASN A 408 12.24 14.64 26.54
C ASN A 408 11.62 16.03 26.80
N ALA A 409 10.75 16.51 25.92
CA ALA A 409 10.17 17.83 26.07
C ALA A 409 9.42 17.98 27.41
N PRO A 410 9.61 19.11 28.13
CA PRO A 410 8.80 19.47 29.28
C PRO A 410 7.38 19.86 28.84
N ASP A 411 6.41 19.82 29.76
CA ASP A 411 5.05 20.38 29.61
C ASP A 411 4.19 19.89 28.42
N VAL A 412 4.60 18.83 27.74
CA VAL A 412 3.84 18.20 26.64
C VAL A 412 2.92 17.06 27.09
N VAL A 413 3.07 16.58 28.33
CA VAL A 413 2.22 15.51 28.86
C VAL A 413 0.76 15.97 28.93
N GLY A 414 -0.16 15.13 28.43
CA GLY A 414 -1.59 15.42 28.29
C GLY A 414 -1.97 16.19 27.02
N ARG A 415 -1.01 16.65 26.22
CA ARG A 415 -1.25 17.45 25.01
C ARG A 415 -1.53 16.57 23.77
N SER A 416 -2.32 17.13 22.86
CA SER A 416 -2.39 16.68 21.46
C SER A 416 -1.80 17.78 20.58
N LEU A 417 -0.80 17.45 19.78
CA LEU A 417 -0.03 18.39 18.99
C LEU A 417 -0.15 18.04 17.51
N ASN A 418 -0.59 19.00 16.69
CA ASN A 418 -0.72 18.81 15.25
C ASN A 418 0.64 19.01 14.57
N LEU A 419 1.03 18.05 13.72
CA LEU A 419 2.29 18.13 12.99
C LEU A 419 2.00 18.36 11.52
N VAL A 420 1.89 19.63 11.15
CA VAL A 420 1.75 20.06 9.75
C VAL A 420 2.89 21.02 9.43
N GLY A 421 3.59 20.81 8.31
CA GLY A 421 4.82 21.55 7.98
C GLY A 421 4.56 23.02 7.64
N ASP A 422 5.53 23.79 7.16
CA ASP A 422 5.26 25.19 6.77
C ASP A 422 4.93 25.34 5.27
N VAL A 423 5.40 24.39 4.45
CA VAL A 423 5.08 24.36 3.03
C VAL A 423 3.72 23.68 2.80
N ARG A 424 2.86 24.33 2.02
CA ARG A 424 1.51 23.86 1.65
C ARG A 424 1.37 23.79 0.14
N LEU A 425 1.72 22.65 -0.46
CA LEU A 425 1.44 22.41 -1.87
C LEU A 425 -0.05 22.15 -2.06
N THR A 426 -0.60 22.57 -3.20
CA THR A 426 -1.91 22.11 -3.66
C THR A 426 -1.80 20.68 -4.21
N ALA A 427 -2.92 19.99 -4.35
CA ALA A 427 -2.93 18.66 -4.97
C ALA A 427 -2.40 18.71 -6.41
N ARG A 428 -2.71 19.77 -7.15
CA ARG A 428 -2.21 19.97 -8.53
C ARG A 428 -0.71 20.10 -8.58
N GLU A 429 -0.13 20.98 -7.76
CA GLU A 429 1.32 21.17 -7.70
C GLU A 429 2.06 19.87 -7.34
N TYR A 430 1.49 19.06 -6.46
CA TYR A 430 2.03 17.75 -6.10
C TYR A 430 1.99 16.77 -7.29
N VAL A 431 0.88 16.71 -8.02
CA VAL A 431 0.71 15.81 -9.17
C VAL A 431 1.54 16.26 -10.37
N ASP A 432 1.65 17.57 -10.63
CA ASP A 432 2.52 18.12 -11.68
C ASP A 432 3.99 17.75 -11.43
N GLU A 433 4.43 17.76 -10.17
CA GLU A 433 5.76 17.29 -9.79
C GLU A 433 5.91 15.78 -9.99
N LEU A 434 4.90 14.99 -9.59
CA LEU A 434 4.89 13.55 -9.82
C LEU A 434 4.99 13.20 -11.32
N GLU A 435 4.20 13.84 -12.18
CA GLU A 435 4.26 13.65 -13.63
C GLU A 435 5.66 13.99 -14.16
N ARG A 436 6.24 15.11 -13.73
CA ARG A 436 7.57 15.55 -14.15
C ARG A 436 8.68 14.56 -13.75
N CYS A 437 8.66 14.05 -12.52
CA CYS A 437 9.73 13.15 -12.06
C CYS A 437 9.51 11.67 -12.44
N SER A 438 8.26 11.24 -12.64
CA SER A 438 7.95 9.88 -13.12
C SER A 438 8.12 9.72 -14.63
N GLY A 439 7.99 10.79 -15.41
CA GLY A 439 7.95 10.72 -16.87
C GLY A 439 6.71 9.99 -17.40
N VAL A 440 5.70 9.78 -16.56
CA VAL A 440 4.41 9.17 -16.90
C VAL A 440 3.36 10.27 -16.93
N SER A 441 2.61 10.36 -18.03
CA SER A 441 1.52 11.32 -18.08
C SER A 441 0.34 10.87 -17.21
N ILE A 442 -0.14 11.76 -16.35
CA ILE A 442 -1.19 11.47 -15.38
C ILE A 442 -2.47 12.20 -15.82
N ASP A 443 -3.52 11.44 -16.14
CA ASP A 443 -4.87 11.99 -16.36
C ASP A 443 -5.46 12.42 -15.02
N ALA A 444 -5.22 13.69 -14.66
CA ALA A 444 -5.60 14.28 -13.40
C ALA A 444 -6.87 15.14 -13.54
N GLN A 445 -7.99 14.64 -13.01
CA GLN A 445 -9.30 15.28 -13.17
C GLN A 445 -9.87 15.79 -11.84
N PRO A 446 -10.36 17.04 -11.78
CA PRO A 446 -11.11 17.51 -10.62
C PRO A 446 -12.42 16.74 -10.49
N ARG A 447 -12.80 16.39 -9.26
CA ARG A 447 -14.03 15.64 -9.00
C ARG A 447 -14.74 16.20 -7.78
N ALA A 448 -15.98 16.64 -7.99
CA ALA A 448 -16.77 17.25 -6.93
C ALA A 448 -17.12 16.19 -5.85
N ILE A 449 -17.10 16.62 -4.58
CA ILE A 449 -17.36 15.75 -3.42
C ILE A 449 -18.70 15.03 -3.49
N TRP A 450 -19.73 15.67 -4.05
CA TRP A 450 -21.04 15.03 -4.24
C TRP A 450 -20.98 13.82 -5.19
N GLN A 451 -20.07 13.80 -6.17
CA GLN A 451 -19.94 12.67 -7.09
C GLN A 451 -19.37 11.44 -6.36
N TYR A 452 -18.39 11.63 -5.47
CA TYR A 452 -17.88 10.56 -4.61
C TYR A 452 -18.98 10.05 -3.69
N TYR A 453 -19.67 10.96 -2.99
CA TYR A 453 -20.77 10.63 -2.12
C TYR A 453 -21.89 9.86 -2.86
N ALA A 454 -22.28 10.30 -4.05
CA ALA A 454 -23.30 9.63 -4.87
C ALA A 454 -22.89 8.19 -5.23
N THR A 455 -21.62 7.97 -5.61
CA THR A 455 -21.14 6.60 -5.88
C THR A 455 -21.16 5.72 -4.63
N ASP A 456 -20.88 6.29 -3.46
CA ASP A 456 -20.92 5.56 -2.19
C ASP A 456 -22.36 5.25 -1.74
N VAL A 457 -23.30 6.19 -1.98
CA VAL A 457 -24.75 5.96 -1.79
C VAL A 457 -25.26 4.85 -2.70
N ALA A 458 -24.85 4.83 -3.97
CA ALA A 458 -25.21 3.74 -4.88
C ALA A 458 -24.67 2.38 -4.39
N LYS A 459 -23.39 2.33 -3.97
CA LYS A 459 -22.80 1.12 -3.36
C LYS A 459 -23.54 0.71 -2.09
N TYR A 460 -23.94 1.66 -1.26
CA TYR A 460 -24.71 1.40 -0.05
C TYR A 460 -26.09 0.82 -0.38
N ALA A 461 -26.81 1.37 -1.36
CA ALA A 461 -28.10 0.84 -1.79
C ALA A 461 -27.98 -0.63 -2.22
N ILE A 462 -26.95 -0.97 -3.00
CA ILE A 462 -26.67 -2.36 -3.38
C ILE A 462 -26.40 -3.22 -2.13
N LYS A 463 -25.57 -2.74 -1.19
CA LYS A 463 -25.28 -3.46 0.08
C LYS A 463 -26.55 -3.68 0.92
N VAL A 464 -27.48 -2.74 0.94
CA VAL A 464 -28.77 -2.88 1.63
C VAL A 464 -29.62 -3.94 0.95
N LEU A 465 -29.72 -3.92 -0.38
CA LEU A 465 -30.46 -4.91 -1.15
C LEU A 465 -29.96 -6.34 -0.90
N VAL A 466 -28.65 -6.54 -0.80
CA VAL A 466 -28.05 -7.86 -0.50
C VAL A 466 -27.90 -8.14 0.99
N ARG A 467 -28.46 -7.30 1.89
CA ARG A 467 -28.34 -7.41 3.36
C ARG A 467 -26.89 -7.59 3.86
N HIS A 468 -25.93 -6.96 3.19
CA HIS A 468 -24.51 -7.10 3.51
C HIS A 468 -24.23 -6.71 4.98
N PRO A 469 -23.37 -7.44 5.72
CA PRO A 469 -23.08 -7.16 7.13
C PRO A 469 -22.41 -5.79 7.34
N ASN A 470 -21.51 -5.38 6.43
CA ASN A 470 -20.81 -4.09 6.50
C ASN A 470 -21.57 -2.95 5.80
N ARG A 471 -22.91 -2.90 5.93
CA ARG A 471 -23.70 -1.77 5.42
C ARG A 471 -23.55 -0.59 6.39
N GLN A 472 -22.88 0.46 5.94
CA GLN A 472 -22.75 1.71 6.69
C GLN A 472 -23.29 2.83 5.82
N LEU A 473 -24.17 3.66 6.40
CA LEU A 473 -24.73 4.81 5.69
C LEU A 473 -23.59 5.79 5.32
N PRO A 474 -23.43 6.12 4.03
CA PRO A 474 -22.42 7.09 3.60
C PRO A 474 -22.56 8.43 4.30
N SER A 475 -21.44 9.12 4.45
CA SER A 475 -21.37 10.41 5.14
C SER A 475 -20.79 11.46 4.20
N TYR A 476 -21.60 12.41 3.75
CA TYR A 476 -21.12 13.53 2.96
C TYR A 476 -20.05 14.32 3.73
N ARG A 477 -20.25 14.48 5.05
CA ARG A 477 -19.28 15.13 5.95
C ARG A 477 -17.91 14.44 5.93
N ASP A 478 -17.87 13.12 5.88
CA ASP A 478 -16.59 12.38 5.77
C ASP A 478 -15.92 12.63 4.42
N TRP A 479 -16.69 12.61 3.32
CA TRP A 479 -16.14 12.92 2.00
C TRP A 479 -15.61 14.36 1.90
N GLU A 480 -16.31 15.33 2.52
CA GLU A 480 -15.91 16.73 2.51
C GLU A 480 -14.55 16.97 3.16
N THR A 481 -14.21 16.21 4.21
CA THR A 481 -12.92 16.38 4.92
C THR A 481 -11.69 16.02 4.11
N ARG A 482 -11.81 15.22 3.05
CA ARG A 482 -10.69 14.86 2.18
C ARG A 482 -10.12 16.04 1.38
N GLN A 483 -10.88 17.13 1.29
CA GLN A 483 -10.39 18.37 0.69
C GLN A 483 -9.48 19.17 1.63
N GLU A 484 -9.43 18.82 2.92
CA GLU A 484 -8.61 19.47 3.93
C GLU A 484 -8.76 21.00 4.01
N LEU A 485 -9.99 21.51 3.86
CA LEU A 485 -10.34 22.95 3.79
C LEU A 485 -10.12 23.74 5.10
N GLY A 486 -9.59 23.10 6.14
CA GLY A 486 -9.29 23.75 7.42
C GLY A 486 -7.92 24.44 7.40
N ASN A 487 -7.81 25.59 8.07
CA ASN A 487 -6.53 26.28 8.20
C ASN A 487 -5.75 25.71 9.39
N TYR A 488 -4.68 24.97 9.14
CA TYR A 488 -3.87 24.32 10.18
C TYR A 488 -2.86 25.30 10.80
N ASP A 489 -3.07 25.60 12.07
CA ASP A 489 -2.18 26.40 12.93
C ASP A 489 -1.44 25.47 13.90
N CYS A 490 -0.12 25.41 13.74
CA CYS A 490 0.78 24.57 14.55
C CYS A 490 1.75 25.39 15.41
N GLU A 491 1.51 26.69 15.62
CA GLU A 491 2.44 27.57 16.35
C GLU A 491 2.72 27.11 17.78
N SER A 492 1.68 26.68 18.51
CA SER A 492 1.85 26.13 19.85
C SER A 492 2.66 24.84 19.87
N THR A 493 2.54 23.99 18.85
CA THR A 493 3.38 22.79 18.70
C THR A 493 4.83 23.18 18.47
N LYS A 494 5.09 24.15 17.57
CA LYS A 494 6.44 24.65 17.29
C LYS A 494 7.11 25.18 18.56
N GLN A 495 6.39 25.94 19.37
CA GLN A 495 6.89 26.47 20.64
C GLN A 495 7.17 25.37 21.67
N LEU A 496 6.20 24.48 21.92
CA LEU A 496 6.32 23.44 22.96
C LEU A 496 7.41 22.41 22.66
N LEU A 497 7.61 22.07 21.38
CA LEU A 497 8.60 21.08 20.96
C LEU A 497 9.88 21.69 20.40
N ASN A 498 10.02 23.02 20.39
CA ASN A 498 11.07 23.71 19.62
C ASN A 498 11.18 23.16 18.19
N TRP A 499 10.02 22.87 17.59
CA TRP A 499 9.90 22.13 16.34
C TRP A 499 9.93 23.09 15.16
N HIS A 500 10.88 22.86 14.26
CA HIS A 500 11.12 23.68 13.08
C HIS A 500 10.88 22.85 11.83
N PRO A 501 9.62 22.73 11.36
CA PRO A 501 9.35 22.05 10.11
C PRO A 501 10.04 22.76 8.95
N ASN A 502 10.37 22.02 7.90
CA ASN A 502 11.04 22.61 6.75
C ASN A 502 10.12 23.63 6.05
N ALA A 503 10.60 24.87 5.94
CA ALA A 503 9.90 25.95 5.25
C ALA A 503 10.31 26.11 3.78
N ASN A 504 11.30 25.35 3.31
CA ASN A 504 11.77 25.40 1.93
C ASN A 504 10.93 24.47 1.04
N ARG A 505 10.21 25.07 0.10
CA ARG A 505 9.35 24.38 -0.86
C ARG A 505 10.10 23.35 -1.70
N GLU A 506 11.31 23.66 -2.16
CA GLU A 506 12.09 22.73 -3.00
C GLU A 506 12.54 21.51 -2.20
N VAL A 507 12.82 21.66 -0.90
CA VAL A 507 13.17 20.54 -0.03
C VAL A 507 11.97 19.61 0.17
N LEU A 508 10.76 20.16 0.33
CA LEU A 508 9.54 19.35 0.37
C LEU A 508 9.36 18.57 -0.94
N ILE A 509 9.58 19.20 -2.09
CA ILE A 509 9.47 18.58 -3.42
C ILE A 509 10.51 17.46 -3.59
N ASP A 510 11.79 17.74 -3.35
CA ASP A 510 12.85 16.75 -3.57
C ASP A 510 12.71 15.55 -2.61
N ARG A 511 12.55 15.81 -1.30
CA ARG A 511 12.49 14.73 -0.30
C ARG A 511 11.13 14.06 -0.22
N GLY A 512 10.04 14.80 -0.48
CA GLY A 512 8.66 14.34 -0.31
C GLY A 512 8.03 13.76 -1.58
N ILE A 513 8.51 14.14 -2.76
CA ILE A 513 7.94 13.73 -4.05
C ILE A 513 8.97 13.00 -4.90
N ARG A 514 10.09 13.65 -5.24
CA ARG A 514 11.08 13.08 -6.16
C ARG A 514 11.80 11.88 -5.56
N ALA A 515 12.23 11.94 -4.31
CA ALA A 515 12.91 10.84 -3.64
C ALA A 515 12.06 9.56 -3.55
N PRO A 516 10.81 9.59 -3.04
CA PRO A 516 9.97 8.39 -3.08
C PRO A 516 9.64 7.95 -4.51
N MET A 517 9.52 8.87 -5.47
CA MET A 517 9.30 8.50 -6.86
C MET A 517 10.52 7.80 -7.48
N ARG A 518 11.75 8.30 -7.26
CA ARG A 518 13.00 7.64 -7.67
C ARG A 518 13.03 6.19 -7.18
N ARG A 519 12.67 5.96 -5.92
CA ARG A 519 12.59 4.62 -5.34
C ARG A 519 11.52 3.71 -5.96
N VAL A 520 10.44 4.25 -6.53
CA VAL A 520 9.47 3.44 -7.27
C VAL A 520 9.96 3.16 -8.70
N LEU A 521 10.75 4.07 -9.25
CA LEU A 521 11.41 3.91 -10.55
C LEU A 521 12.64 3.01 -10.51
N ASP A 522 13.32 2.90 -9.38
CA ASP A 522 14.36 1.91 -9.04
C ASP A 522 13.69 0.60 -8.57
#